data_AF-A0A8V5GYD1-F1
#
_entry.id   AF-A0A8V5GYD1-F1
#
_cell.length_a   1.000
_cell.length_b   1.000
_cell.length_c   1.000
_cell.angle_alpha   90.00
_cell.angle_beta   90.00
_cell.angle_gamma   90.00
#
_symmetry.space_group_name_H-M   'P 1'
#
loop_
_entity.id
_entity.type
_entity.pdbx_description
1 polymer ?
#
loop_
_entity_poly.entity_id
_entity_poly.type
_entity_poly.pdbx_seq_one_letter_code
_entity_poly.pdbx_strand_id
1 'polypeptide(L)'
;METNRHVLYILRDPEGRGAPKGAVIGFLKVGYKKLFLLDRSGAHIEAEPLCVLDFYIHESLQRHGYGRELFHHMLQSERVEPWRLAVDRPSGKLLAFLNKHYGLEDAIPQVNNFVIFEGFFSTRPGE
;
A
#
# COMPACT_ATOMS: atom_id res chain seq x y z
N MET A 1 -22.85 14.10 0.62
CA MET A 1 -22.27 12.81 1.04
C MET A 1 -20.93 12.69 0.32
N GLU A 2 -19.81 13.00 0.98
CA GLU A 2 -18.49 12.75 0.37
C GLU A 2 -18.32 11.25 0.21
N THR A 3 -18.51 10.78 -1.02
CA THR A 3 -18.39 9.38 -1.40
C THR A 3 -16.91 9.01 -1.45
N ASN A 4 -16.42 8.37 -0.39
CA ASN A 4 -15.07 7.85 -0.14
C ASN A 4 -14.03 8.85 0.38
N ARG A 5 -13.60 8.66 1.63
CA ARG A 5 -12.41 9.32 2.21
C ARG A 5 -11.15 8.66 1.68
N HIS A 6 -10.59 9.22 0.61
CA HIS A 6 -9.28 8.85 0.09
C HIS A 6 -8.26 9.92 0.47
N VAL A 7 -7.05 9.47 0.77
CA VAL A 7 -5.89 10.34 1.00
C VAL A 7 -4.90 10.09 -0.13
N LEU A 8 -4.41 11.17 -0.74
CA LEU A 8 -3.46 11.12 -1.84
C LEU A 8 -2.12 11.70 -1.38
N TYR A 9 -1.10 10.86 -1.36
CA TYR A 9 0.28 11.24 -1.12
C TYR A 9 0.96 11.49 -2.47
N ILE A 10 1.54 12.68 -2.67
CA ILE A 10 2.20 13.08 -3.92
C ILE A 10 3.66 13.36 -3.64
N LEU A 11 4.55 12.68 -4.38
CA LEU A 11 5.98 12.96 -4.34
C LEU A 11 6.34 13.94 -5.48
N ARG A 12 7.07 15.00 -5.16
CA ARG A 12 7.54 16.01 -6.11
C ARG A 12 9.05 16.15 -6.04
N ASP A 13 9.70 16.46 -7.16
CA ASP A 13 11.11 16.81 -7.20
C ASP A 13 11.31 18.28 -6.79
N PRO A 14 11.94 18.57 -5.64
CA PRO A 14 12.19 19.94 -5.20
C PRO A 14 13.33 20.63 -5.96
N GLU A 15 14.28 19.87 -6.52
CA GLU A 15 15.56 20.38 -7.01
C GLU A 15 15.77 20.20 -8.52
N GLY A 16 14.86 19.51 -9.21
CA GLY A 16 14.92 19.31 -10.67
C GLY A 16 16.06 18.37 -11.08
N ARG A 17 16.36 17.37 -10.27
CA ARG A 17 17.37 16.34 -10.59
C ARG A 17 16.78 15.36 -11.60
N GLY A 18 16.80 15.75 -12.87
CA GLY A 18 16.37 14.90 -14.00
C GLY A 18 14.95 15.19 -14.53
N ALA A 19 14.23 16.14 -13.96
CA ALA A 19 12.94 16.66 -14.44
C ALA A 19 12.84 18.18 -14.18
N PRO A 20 11.87 18.90 -14.76
CA PRO A 20 11.63 20.29 -14.42
C PRO A 20 11.41 20.47 -12.91
N LYS A 21 11.92 21.56 -12.34
CA LYS A 21 11.76 21.87 -10.91
C LYS A 21 10.28 21.85 -10.52
N GLY A 22 9.94 21.11 -9.48
CA GLY A 22 8.55 20.95 -9.02
C GLY A 22 7.74 19.90 -9.77
N ALA A 23 8.35 19.13 -10.67
CA ALA A 23 7.68 18.02 -11.35
C ALA A 23 7.21 16.96 -10.35
N VAL A 24 6.02 16.41 -10.62
CA VAL A 24 5.48 15.27 -9.85
C VAL A 24 6.21 14.01 -10.28
N ILE A 25 6.77 13.29 -9.30
CA ILE A 25 7.48 12.02 -9.50
C ILE A 25 6.49 10.85 -9.49
N GLY A 26 5.46 10.93 -8.65
CA GLY A 26 4.47 9.87 -8.51
C GLY A 26 3.50 10.12 -7.36
N PHE A 27 2.61 9.16 -7.13
CA PHE A 27 1.59 9.25 -6.12
C PHE A 27 1.23 7.89 -5.51
N LEU A 28 0.65 7.93 -4.32
CA LEU A 28 0.10 6.81 -3.58
C LEU A 28 -1.26 7.21 -3.02
N LYS A 29 -2.30 6.49 -3.40
CA LYS A 29 -3.68 6.71 -2.93
C LYS A 29 -4.06 5.62 -1.95
N VAL A 30 -4.54 6.02 -0.78
CA VAL A 30 -5.02 5.11 0.26
C VAL A 30 -6.42 5.49 0.74
N GLY A 31 -7.10 4.56 1.39
CA GLY A 31 -8.37 4.85 2.05
C GLY A 31 -8.95 3.64 2.77
N TYR A 32 -9.71 3.89 3.83
CA TYR A 32 -10.39 2.84 4.59
C TYR A 32 -11.53 2.23 3.77
N LYS A 33 -11.66 0.90 3.81
CA LYS A 33 -12.70 0.15 3.11
C LYS A 33 -13.27 -0.95 3.99
N LYS A 34 -14.60 -1.03 4.06
CA LYS A 34 -15.29 -2.19 4.63
C LYS A 34 -15.14 -3.38 3.69
N LEU A 35 -14.52 -4.45 4.18
CA LEU A 35 -14.20 -5.66 3.44
C LEU A 35 -14.65 -6.89 4.23
N PHE A 36 -15.14 -7.90 3.51
CA PHE A 36 -15.23 -9.27 4.03
C PHE A 36 -13.98 -10.01 3.58
N LEU A 37 -13.10 -10.31 4.53
CA LEU A 37 -11.81 -10.95 4.30
C LEU A 37 -11.82 -12.38 4.82
N LEU A 38 -11.04 -13.25 4.19
CA LEU A 38 -10.79 -14.61 4.65
C LEU A 38 -9.53 -14.64 5.51
N ASP A 39 -9.61 -15.34 6.64
CA ASP A 39 -8.42 -15.78 7.38
C ASP A 39 -7.87 -17.12 6.85
N ARG A 40 -6.79 -17.63 7.45
CA ARG A 40 -6.18 -18.91 7.06
C ARG A 40 -7.07 -20.13 7.31
N SER A 41 -8.03 -20.04 8.22
CA SER A 41 -9.00 -21.11 8.48
C SER A 41 -10.15 -21.10 7.47
N GLY A 42 -10.23 -20.07 6.62
CA GLY A 42 -11.33 -19.85 5.69
C GLY A 42 -12.54 -19.18 6.34
N ALA A 43 -12.42 -18.66 7.56
CA ALA A 43 -13.48 -17.90 8.21
C ALA A 43 -13.58 -16.50 7.58
N HIS A 44 -14.82 -16.04 7.39
CA HIS A 44 -15.08 -14.68 6.93
C HIS A 44 -15.06 -13.69 8.10
N ILE A 45 -14.25 -12.65 7.97
CA ILE A 45 -14.08 -11.58 8.95
C ILE A 45 -14.46 -10.26 8.28
N GLU A 46 -15.42 -9.54 8.87
CA GLU A 46 -15.69 -8.15 8.49
C GLU A 46 -14.63 -7.25 9.12
N ALA A 47 -13.95 -6.46 8.30
CA ALA A 47 -12.92 -5.52 8.74
C ALA A 47 -12.99 -4.22 7.93
N GLU A 48 -12.48 -3.13 8.51
CA GLU A 48 -12.32 -1.85 7.82
C GLU A 48 -10.84 -1.41 7.83
N PRO A 49 -9.95 -2.10 7.09
CA PRO A 49 -8.53 -1.75 7.04
C PRO A 49 -8.26 -0.50 6.19
N LEU A 50 -7.08 0.09 6.39
CA LEU A 50 -6.52 1.02 5.42
C LEU A 50 -6.09 0.24 4.17
N CYS A 51 -6.56 0.68 3.01
CA CYS A 51 -6.23 0.03 1.75
C CYS A 51 -5.28 0.86 0.89
N VAL A 52 -4.33 0.20 0.23
CA VAL A 52 -3.61 0.77 -0.91
C VAL A 52 -4.48 0.59 -2.15
N LEU A 53 -4.88 1.71 -2.76
CA LEU A 53 -5.88 1.75 -3.83
C LEU A 53 -5.28 2.09 -5.19
N ASP A 54 -4.18 2.83 -5.21
CA ASP A 54 -3.44 3.15 -6.42
C ASP A 54 -2.02 3.58 -6.05
N PHE A 55 -1.03 3.19 -6.84
CA PHE A 55 0.36 3.50 -6.57
C PHE A 55 1.16 3.53 -7.86
N TYR A 56 1.74 4.69 -8.14
CA TYR A 56 2.44 4.94 -9.38
C TYR A 56 3.66 5.83 -9.16
N ILE A 57 4.75 5.45 -9.81
CA ILE A 57 5.96 6.25 -9.97
C ILE A 57 6.22 6.35 -11.47
N HIS A 58 6.50 7.55 -11.94
CA HIS A 58 6.81 7.81 -13.34
C HIS A 58 7.89 6.84 -13.86
N GLU A 59 7.69 6.28 -15.05
CA GLU A 59 8.44 5.11 -15.54
C GLU A 59 9.95 5.38 -15.60
N SER A 60 10.36 6.58 -16.01
CA SER A 60 11.78 6.98 -16.07
C SER A 60 12.47 7.05 -14.70
N LEU A 61 11.68 7.10 -13.62
CA LEU A 61 12.15 7.25 -12.24
C LEU A 61 11.87 5.99 -11.39
N GLN A 62 11.30 4.94 -11.97
CA GLN A 62 11.10 3.66 -11.27
C GLN A 62 12.46 3.06 -10.87
N ARG A 63 12.47 2.31 -9.76
CA ARG A 63 13.67 1.63 -9.19
C ARG A 63 14.77 2.56 -8.64
N HIS A 64 14.49 3.85 -8.44
CA HIS A 64 15.42 4.81 -7.80
C HIS A 64 15.13 5.05 -6.30
N GLY A 65 14.22 4.28 -5.70
CA GLY A 65 13.88 4.40 -4.27
C GLY A 65 12.66 5.27 -3.95
N TYR A 66 12.20 6.10 -4.88
CA TYR A 66 11.04 6.99 -4.69
C TYR A 66 9.75 6.29 -4.24
N GLY A 67 9.50 5.08 -4.76
CA GLY A 67 8.36 4.29 -4.31
C GLY A 67 8.43 3.96 -2.81
N ARG A 68 9.63 3.61 -2.31
CA ARG A 68 9.84 3.30 -0.89
C ARG A 68 9.72 4.56 -0.03
N GLU A 69 10.27 5.68 -0.48
CA GLU A 69 10.15 6.96 0.21
C GLU A 69 8.69 7.36 0.41
N LEU A 70 7.91 7.34 -0.67
CA LEU A 70 6.50 7.70 -0.65
C LEU A 70 5.67 6.74 0.22
N PHE A 71 5.91 5.43 0.08
CA PHE A 71 5.19 4.42 0.86
C PHE A 71 5.54 4.47 2.34
N HIS A 72 6.82 4.69 2.68
CA HIS A 72 7.26 4.83 4.08
C HIS A 72 6.66 6.07 4.74
N HIS A 73 6.61 7.20 4.03
CA HIS A 73 5.95 8.40 4.54
C HIS A 73 4.45 8.20 4.79
N MET A 74 3.76 7.47 3.90
CA MET A 74 2.36 7.09 4.11
C MET A 74 2.20 6.23 5.37
N LEU A 75 3.03 5.18 5.55
CA LEU A 75 2.96 4.33 6.75
C LEU A 75 3.12 5.12 8.06
N GLN A 76 4.07 6.06 8.10
CA GLN A 76 4.31 6.92 9.26
C GLN A 76 3.13 7.87 9.53
N SER A 77 2.57 8.46 8.46
CA SER A 77 1.47 9.42 8.57
C SER A 77 0.18 8.74 9.03
N GLU A 78 -0.11 7.56 8.47
CA GLU A 78 -1.29 6.75 8.80
C GLU A 78 -1.09 5.89 10.06
N ARG A 79 0.13 5.85 10.61
CA ARG A 79 0.52 5.08 11.81
C ARG A 79 0.11 3.61 11.73
N VAL A 80 0.43 2.99 10.60
CA VAL A 80 0.03 1.63 10.28
C VAL A 80 1.25 0.80 9.92
N GLU A 81 1.25 -0.45 10.35
CA GLU A 81 2.27 -1.40 9.96
C GLU A 81 1.97 -2.00 8.58
N PRO A 82 2.98 -2.33 7.75
CA PRO A 82 2.76 -2.82 6.39
C PRO A 82 1.83 -4.04 6.30
N TRP A 83 1.96 -5.00 7.23
CA TRP A 83 1.15 -6.22 7.24
C TRP A 83 -0.32 -5.97 7.59
N ARG A 84 -0.69 -4.78 8.06
CA ARG A 84 -2.07 -4.38 8.38
C ARG A 84 -2.79 -3.74 7.19
N LEU A 85 -2.12 -3.61 6.05
CA LEU A 85 -2.71 -3.07 4.82
C LEU A 85 -3.43 -4.16 4.02
N ALA A 86 -4.52 -3.76 3.38
CA ALA A 86 -5.10 -4.51 2.27
C ALA A 86 -4.75 -3.80 0.94
N VAL A 87 -4.40 -4.55 -0.09
CA VAL A 87 -3.94 -3.99 -1.37
C VAL A 87 -4.93 -4.37 -2.47
N ASP A 88 -5.54 -3.38 -3.13
CA ASP A 88 -6.49 -3.61 -4.21
C ASP A 88 -5.76 -3.96 -5.51
N ARG A 89 -6.01 -5.15 -6.07
CA ARG A 89 -5.46 -5.63 -7.36
C ARG A 89 -3.96 -5.35 -7.55
N PRO A 90 -3.07 -5.78 -6.64
CA PRO A 90 -1.66 -5.46 -6.75
C PRO A 90 -1.06 -6.01 -8.05
N SER A 91 -0.29 -5.16 -8.74
CA SER A 91 0.54 -5.60 -9.87
C SER A 91 1.70 -6.48 -9.38
N GLY A 92 2.28 -7.29 -10.27
CA GLY A 92 3.49 -8.06 -9.95
C GLY A 92 4.67 -7.17 -9.48
N LYS A 93 4.78 -5.94 -10.01
CA LYS A 93 5.77 -4.96 -9.54
C LYS A 93 5.51 -4.54 -8.09
N LEU A 94 4.24 -4.36 -7.71
CA LEU A 94 3.85 -3.98 -6.35
C LEU A 94 4.07 -5.13 -5.36
N LEU A 95 3.69 -6.36 -5.72
CA LEU A 95 3.97 -7.53 -4.88
C LEU A 95 5.47 -7.69 -4.62
N ALA A 96 6.30 -7.59 -5.67
CA ALA A 96 7.76 -7.65 -5.52
C ALA A 96 8.32 -6.51 -4.66
N PHE A 97 7.74 -5.30 -4.79
CA PHE A 97 8.11 -4.14 -3.96
C PHE A 97 7.78 -4.37 -2.48
N LEU A 98 6.58 -4.88 -2.17
CA LEU A 98 6.13 -5.14 -0.81
C LEU A 98 6.96 -6.22 -0.12
N ASN A 99 7.27 -7.31 -0.83
CA ASN A 99 8.19 -8.33 -0.34
C ASN A 99 9.57 -7.72 -0.04
N LYS A 100 10.20 -7.09 -1.04
CA LYS A 100 11.56 -6.55 -0.91
C LYS A 100 11.74 -5.55 0.25
N HIS A 101 10.75 -4.70 0.50
CA HIS A 101 10.90 -3.59 1.43
C HIS A 101 10.23 -3.80 2.78
N TYR A 102 9.27 -4.71 2.87
CA TYR A 102 8.46 -4.92 4.08
C TYR A 102 8.28 -6.40 4.45
N GLY A 103 8.93 -7.34 3.75
CA GLY A 103 8.87 -8.77 4.06
C GLY A 103 7.50 -9.41 3.79
N LEU A 104 6.65 -8.77 3.00
CA LEU A 104 5.29 -9.24 2.72
C LEU A 104 5.31 -10.26 1.56
N GLU A 105 5.46 -11.54 1.89
CA GLU A 105 5.51 -12.64 0.91
C GLU A 105 4.29 -13.58 0.98
N ASP A 106 3.83 -13.90 2.19
CA ASP A 106 2.77 -14.88 2.43
C ASP A 106 1.38 -14.24 2.29
N ALA A 107 0.91 -14.10 1.05
CA ALA A 107 -0.43 -13.63 0.74
C ALA A 107 -1.50 -14.64 1.19
N ILE A 108 -2.56 -14.17 1.83
CA ILE A 108 -3.73 -14.99 2.20
C ILE A 108 -4.75 -14.90 1.05
N PRO A 109 -5.14 -16.02 0.42
CA PRO A 109 -6.11 -16.02 -0.67
C PRO A 109 -7.44 -15.37 -0.26
N GLN A 110 -7.92 -14.41 -1.06
CA GLN A 110 -9.21 -13.75 -0.88
C GLN A 110 -10.15 -14.10 -2.02
N VAL A 111 -11.46 -14.02 -1.76
CA VAL A 111 -12.51 -14.16 -2.79
C VAL A 111 -12.82 -12.85 -3.51
N ASN A 112 -12.32 -11.73 -2.98
CA ASN A 112 -12.43 -10.41 -3.58
C ASN A 112 -11.11 -10.05 -4.30
N ASN A 113 -11.00 -8.82 -4.80
CA ASN A 113 -9.81 -8.38 -5.54
C ASN A 113 -8.67 -7.85 -4.66
N PHE A 114 -8.83 -7.90 -3.33
CA PHE A 114 -7.81 -7.44 -2.39
C PHE A 114 -6.84 -8.58 -2.05
N VAL A 115 -5.61 -8.19 -1.73
CA VAL A 115 -4.59 -9.05 -1.16
C VAL A 115 -4.25 -8.54 0.24
N ILE A 116 -4.22 -9.45 1.19
CA ILE A 116 -3.67 -9.24 2.54
C ILE A 116 -2.55 -10.26 2.75
N PHE A 117 -1.69 -9.99 3.73
CA PHE A 117 -0.53 -10.83 4.03
C PHE A 117 -0.60 -11.42 5.42
N GLU A 118 0.28 -12.38 5.70
CA GLU A 118 0.44 -12.92 7.03
C GLU A 118 0.66 -11.83 8.08
N GLY A 119 0.09 -12.03 9.27
CA GLY A 119 0.11 -11.04 10.33
C GLY A 119 -1.03 -10.03 10.28
N PHE A 120 -1.81 -9.95 9.20
CA PHE A 120 -2.91 -8.97 9.07
C PHE A 120 -3.90 -9.01 10.24
N PHE A 121 -4.31 -10.22 10.67
CA PHE A 121 -5.22 -10.41 11.81
C PHE A 121 -4.50 -10.55 13.16
N SER A 122 -3.17 -10.45 13.20
CA SER A 122 -2.42 -10.62 14.45
C SER A 122 -2.67 -9.45 15.40
N THR A 123 -2.94 -9.78 16.67
CA THR A 123 -3.11 -8.80 17.76
C THR A 123 -1.77 -8.43 18.41
N ARG A 124 -0.70 -9.16 18.10
CA ARG A 124 0.65 -8.95 18.62
C ARG A 124 1.56 -8.45 17.50
N PRO A 125 2.27 -7.33 17.67
CA PRO A 125 3.36 -6.97 16.77
C PRO A 125 4.53 -7.94 17.00
N GLY A 126 5.00 -8.59 15.93
CA GLY A 126 6.26 -9.34 15.84
C GLY A 126 6.65 -10.21 17.04
N GLU A 127 6.39 -11.51 16.96
CA GLU A 127 7.36 -12.47 17.50
C GLU A 127 8.51 -12.66 16.50
#